data_AF-A0AA51P1J2-F1
#
_entry.id   AF-A0AA51P1J2-F1
#
_cell.length_a   1.000
_cell.length_b   1.000
_cell.length_c   1.000
_cell.angle_alpha   90.00
_cell.angle_beta   90.00
_cell.angle_gamma   90.00
#
_symmetry.space_group_name_H-M   'P 1'
#
loop_
_entity.id
_entity.type
_entity.pdbx_description
1 polymer ?
#
loop_
_entity_poly.entity_id
_entity_poly.type
_entity_poly.pdbx_seq_one_letter_code
_entity_poly.pdbx_strand_id
1 'polypeptide(L)' 'RDDCLYEDEDVVEALRRIPTHVVDERNFRLVRAIQLSMQKIVLPKDQWTKFEEDKLYLTPVVEQVKKERLERENWEK' A
#
# COMPACT_ATOMS: atom_id res chain seq x y z
N ARG A 1 -3.87 -1.16 -6.29
CA ARG A 1 -4.86 -0.85 -5.23
C ARG A 1 -4.21 -0.37 -3.93
N ASP A 2 -3.24 -1.11 -3.40
CA ASP A 2 -2.68 -0.89 -2.06
C ASP A 2 -1.95 0.44 -1.88
N ASP A 3 -1.42 1.03 -2.95
CA ASP A 3 -0.81 2.38 -2.93
C ASP A 3 -1.81 3.48 -2.50
N CYS A 4 -3.13 3.25 -2.62
CA CYS A 4 -4.17 4.22 -2.31
C CYS A 4 -4.79 4.03 -0.91
N LEU A 5 -4.27 3.12 -0.07
CA LEU A 5 -4.74 2.94 1.29
C LEU A 5 -4.40 4.16 2.17
N TYR A 6 -5.28 4.50 3.10
CA TYR A 6 -5.00 5.51 4.12
C TYR A 6 -3.96 4.96 5.11
N GLU A 7 -2.92 5.75 5.39
CA GLU A 7 -1.83 5.36 6.30
C GLU A 7 -2.25 5.54 7.76
N ASP A 8 -3.10 4.62 8.25
CA ASP A 8 -3.37 4.43 9.67
C ASP A 8 -2.24 3.67 10.39
N GLU A 9 -2.32 3.52 11.71
CA GLU A 9 -1.28 2.84 12.50
C GLU A 9 -1.04 1.39 12.04
N ASP A 10 -2.10 0.67 11.65
CA ASP A 10 -2.01 -0.72 11.16
C ASP A 10 -1.27 -0.77 9.81
N VAL A 11 -1.52 0.19 8.91
CA VAL A 11 -0.87 0.32 7.61
C VAL A 11 0.59 0.74 7.75
N VAL A 12 0.90 1.67 8.66
CA VAL A 12 2.29 2.08 8.94
C VAL A 12 3.11 0.90 9.47
N GLU A 13 2.55 0.11 10.38
CA GLU A 13 3.20 -1.10 10.88
C GLU A 13 3.36 -2.16 9.77
N ALA A 14 2.35 -2.34 8.92
CA ALA A 14 2.45 -3.25 7.78
C ALA A 14 3.56 -2.83 6.78
N LEU A 15 3.71 -1.53 6.52
CA LEU A 15 4.78 -0.99 5.68
C LEU A 15 6.18 -1.24 6.27
N ARG A 16 6.32 -1.26 7.61
CA ARG A 16 7.59 -1.63 8.27
C ARG A 16 7.95 -3.11 8.12
N ARG A 17 6.96 -3.99 7.97
CA ARG A 17 7.15 -5.45 7.94
C ARG A 17 7.50 -5.98 6.55
N ILE A 18 7.09 -5.30 5.48
CA ILE A 18 7.38 -5.73 4.11
C ILE A 18 8.85 -5.47 3.71
N PRO A 19 9.40 -6.21 2.73
CA PRO A 19 10.76 -6.00 2.26
C PRO A 19 11.00 -4.58 1.72
N THR A 20 12.19 -4.03 1.99
CA THR A 20 12.55 -2.64 1.60
C THR A 20 12.37 -2.38 0.11
N HIS A 21 12.76 -3.32 -0.76
CA HIS A 21 12.61 -3.14 -2.21
C HIS A 21 11.15 -2.93 -2.65
N VAL A 22 10.18 -3.56 -1.97
CA VAL A 22 8.74 -3.38 -2.26
C VAL A 22 8.29 -1.98 -1.84
N VAL A 23 8.82 -1.47 -0.72
CA VAL A 23 8.58 -0.10 -0.25
C VAL A 23 9.16 0.91 -1.24
N ASP A 24 10.36 0.67 -1.75
CA ASP A 24 10.99 1.54 -2.76
C ASP A 24 10.19 1.56 -4.07
N GLU A 25 9.72 0.39 -4.54
CA GLU A 25 8.83 0.30 -5.69
C GLU A 25 7.50 1.06 -5.48
N ARG A 26 6.90 0.95 -4.29
CA ARG A 26 5.72 1.75 -3.89
C ARG A 26 6.03 3.24 -3.97
N ASN A 27 7.13 3.67 -3.35
CA ASN A 27 7.52 5.08 -3.32
C ASN A 27 7.73 5.63 -4.72
N PHE A 28 8.35 4.86 -5.63
CA PHE A 28 8.49 5.25 -7.02
C PHE A 28 7.14 5.44 -7.71
N ARG A 29 6.18 4.51 -7.52
CA ARG A 29 4.83 4.64 -8.08
C ARG A 29 4.09 5.87 -7.54
N LEU A 30 4.22 6.17 -6.25
CA LEU A 30 3.62 7.35 -5.62
C LEU A 30 4.23 8.65 -6.15
N VAL A 31 5.56 8.75 -6.23
CA VAL A 31 6.24 9.93 -6.80
C VAL A 31 5.81 10.17 -8.24
N ARG A 32 5.75 9.10 -9.06
CA ARG A 32 5.26 9.16 -10.43
C ARG A 32 3.80 9.66 -10.49
N ALA A 33 2.92 9.13 -9.65
CA ALA A 33 1.51 9.55 -9.59
C ALA A 33 1.38 11.03 -9.18
N ILE A 34 2.15 11.48 -8.19
CA ILE A 34 2.17 12.87 -7.74
C ILE A 34 2.65 13.79 -8.88
N GLN A 35 3.73 13.44 -9.56
CA GLN A 35 4.25 14.21 -10.69
C GLN A 35 3.21 14.39 -11.80
N LEU A 36 2.54 13.30 -12.20
CA LEU A 36 1.47 13.33 -13.21
C LEU A 36 0.30 14.22 -12.76
N SER A 37 -0.11 14.10 -11.49
CA SER A 37 -1.16 14.92 -10.89
C SER A 37 -0.82 16.41 -10.83
N MET A 38 0.44 16.74 -10.51
CA MET A 38 0.95 18.11 -10.52
C MET A 38 0.88 18.71 -11.93
N GLN A 39 1.26 17.94 -12.94
CA GLN A 39 1.25 18.36 -14.34
C GLN A 39 -0.14 18.30 -15.00
N LYS A 40 -1.16 17.77 -14.29
CA LYS A 40 -2.52 17.55 -14.82
C LYS A 40 -2.53 16.69 -16.08
N ILE A 41 -1.58 15.75 -16.18
CA ILE A 41 -1.51 14.76 -17.25
C ILE A 41 -1.79 13.37 -16.69
N VAL A 42 -2.18 12.46 -17.58
CA VAL A 42 -2.40 11.05 -17.26
C VAL A 42 -1.32 10.20 -17.91
N LEU A 43 -1.10 9.02 -17.36
CA LEU A 43 -0.19 8.05 -17.94
C LEU A 43 -0.70 7.57 -19.32
N PRO A 44 0.17 7.25 -20.28
CA PRO A 44 -0.22 6.58 -21.53
C PRO A 44 -1.02 5.28 -21.28
N LYS A 45 -2.00 4.99 -22.14
CA LYS A 45 -2.98 3.91 -21.93
C LYS A 45 -2.36 2.52 -21.88
N ASP A 46 -1.28 2.31 -22.63
CA ASP A 46 -0.47 1.08 -22.65
C ASP A 46 0.24 0.79 -21.33
N GLN A 47 0.45 1.81 -20.50
CA GLN A 47 1.12 1.71 -19.21
C GLN A 47 0.14 1.66 -18.03
N TRP A 48 -1.17 1.67 -18.29
CA TRP A 48 -2.16 1.55 -17.23
C TRP A 48 -2.09 0.17 -16.60
N THR A 49 -2.04 0.13 -15.27
CA THR A 49 -2.12 -1.12 -14.52
C THR A 49 -3.40 -1.85 -14.89
N LYS A 50 -3.27 -3.08 -15.39
CA LYS A 50 -4.43 -3.93 -15.69
C LYS A 50 -4.97 -4.54 -14.40
N PHE A 51 -6.24 -4.93 -14.44
CA PHE A 51 -6.90 -5.52 -13.28
C PHE A 51 -6.23 -6.83 -12.83
N GLU A 52 -5.80 -7.66 -13.79
CA GLU A 52 -5.14 -8.95 -13.55
C GLU A 52 -3.71 -8.81 -13.02
N GLU A 53 -3.08 -7.64 -13.26
CA GLU A 53 -1.70 -7.35 -12.87
C GLU A 53 -1.61 -6.63 -11.50
N ASP A 54 -2.73 -6.16 -10.95
CA ASP A 54 -2.78 -5.46 -9.65
C ASP A 54 -2.63 -6.45 -8.49
N LYS A 55 -1.40 -6.53 -7.95
CA LYS A 55 -1.06 -7.39 -6.82
C LYS A 55 -1.28 -6.69 -5.49
N LEU A 56 -1.91 -7.41 -4.56
CA LEU A 56 -2.15 -6.94 -3.19
C LEU A 56 -0.94 -7.20 -2.30
N TYR A 57 0.10 -6.38 -2.47
CA TYR A 57 1.38 -6.57 -1.77
C TYR A 57 1.35 -6.16 -0.29
N LEU A 58 0.38 -5.33 0.13
CA LEU A 58 0.27 -4.77 1.48
C LEU A 58 -0.96 -5.28 2.23
N THR A 59 -2.09 -5.49 1.54
CA THR A 59 -3.36 -5.94 2.14
C THR A 59 -3.18 -7.15 3.09
N PRO A 60 -2.47 -8.24 2.71
CA PRO A 60 -2.35 -9.42 3.58
C PRO A 60 -1.61 -9.12 4.89
N VAL A 61 -0.62 -8.23 4.85
CA VAL A 61 0.17 -7.84 6.03
C VAL A 61 -0.66 -6.93 6.94
N VAL A 62 -1.44 -6.01 6.37
CA VAL A 62 -2.36 -5.16 7.12
C VAL A 62 -3.42 -5.99 7.85
N GLU A 63 -3.98 -7.01 7.20
CA GLU A 63 -4.93 -7.93 7.83
C GLU A 63 -4.31 -8.70 9.00
N GLN A 64 -3.06 -9.14 8.86
CA GLN A 64 -2.33 -9.78 9.94
C GLN A 64 -2.13 -8.82 11.14
N VAL A 65 -1.66 -7.59 10.89
CA VAL A 65 -1.46 -6.58 11.94
C VAL A 65 -2.77 -6.28 12.69
N LYS A 66 -3.87 -6.11 11.95
CA LYS A 66 -5.20 -5.90 12.52
C LYS A 66 -5.64 -7.06 13.40
N LYS A 67 -5.39 -8.29 12.97
CA LYS A 67 -5.72 -9.49 13.74
C LYS A 67 -4.91 -9.56 15.05
N GLU A 68 -3.61 -9.30 14.99
CA GLU A 68 -2.74 -9.25 16.18
C GLU A 68 -3.18 -8.17 17.17
N ARG A 69 -3.56 -6.99 16.67
CA ARG A 69 -4.08 -5.90 17.51
C ARG A 69 -5.38 -6.29 18.21
N LEU A 70 -6.35 -6.84 17.47
CA LEU A 70 -7.62 -7.30 18.04
C LEU A 70 -7.44 -8.42 19.06
N GLU A 71 -6.48 -9.32 18.83
CA GLU A 71 -6.15 -10.40 19.79
C GLU A 71 -5.62 -9.82 21.10
N ARG A 72 -4.70 -8.84 21.04
CA ARG A 72 -4.20 -8.14 22.24
C ARG A 72 -5.31 -7.38 22.98
N GLU A 73 -6.15 -6.64 22.26
CA GLU A 73 -7.28 -5.91 22.86
C GLU A 73 -8.29 -6.84 23.55
N ASN A 74 -8.49 -8.06 23.02
CA ASN A 74 -9.36 -9.06 23.63
C ASN A 74 -8.71 -9.77 24.81
N TRP A 75 -7.39 -9.88 24.86
CA TRP A 75 -6.66 -10.46 25.99
C TRP A 75 -6.58 -9.51 27.19
N GLU A 76 -6.52 -8.21 26.94
CA GLU A 76 -6.48 -7.16 27.96
C GLU A 76 -7.86 -6.80 28.53
N LYS A 77 -8.94 -7.29 27.92
CA LYS A 77 -10.32 -7.18 28.40
C LYS A 77 -10.67 -8.23 29.45
#